data_AF-A0A0E2H7Z9-F1
#
_entry.id   AF-A0A0E2H7Z9-F1
#
_cell.length_a   1.000
_cell.length_b   1.000
_cell.length_c   1.000
_cell.angle_alpha   90.00
_cell.angle_beta   90.00
_cell.angle_gamma   90.00
#
_symmetry.space_group_name_H-M   'P 1'
#
loop_
_entity.id
_entity.type
_entity.pdbx_description
1 polymer ?
#
loop_
_entity_poly.entity_id
_entity_poly.type
_entity_poly.pdbx_seq_one_letter_code
_entity_poly.pdbx_strand_id
1 'polypeptide(L)'
;MRLIDADAFNKQVAAMTIKENYPVEKANAMMKLIDMQPTALDMADILAQLEKRINTQLQIITGLNDPVYEYGFTKSLEAYQQCRLILEDAIHEN
;
A
#
# COMPACT_ATOMS: atom_id res chain seq x y z
N MET A 1 8.69 8.18 -7.74
CA MET A 1 8.56 6.97 -8.59
C MET A 1 7.14 6.89 -9.16
N ARG A 2 6.90 6.45 -10.42
CA ARG A 2 5.53 6.25 -10.95
C ARG A 2 5.12 4.80 -10.78
N LEU A 3 3.94 4.56 -10.19
CA LEU A 3 3.34 3.24 -10.10
C LEU A 3 2.69 2.87 -11.44
N ILE A 4 2.83 1.62 -11.84
CA ILE A 4 2.21 1.07 -13.03
C ILE A 4 1.28 -0.06 -12.59
N ASP A 5 0.03 0.05 -13.00
CA ASP A 5 -0.91 -1.06 -12.89
C ASP A 5 -0.47 -2.17 -13.85
N ALA A 6 -0.01 -3.29 -13.29
CA ALA A 6 0.51 -4.42 -14.03
C ALA A 6 -0.54 -5.05 -14.96
N ASP A 7 -1.80 -5.10 -14.54
CA ASP A 7 -2.90 -5.65 -15.33
C ASP A 7 -3.24 -4.75 -16.52
N ALA A 8 -3.27 -3.44 -16.30
CA ALA A 8 -3.46 -2.46 -17.36
C ALA A 8 -2.32 -2.51 -18.38
N PHE A 9 -1.08 -2.67 -17.90
CA PHE A 9 0.09 -2.78 -18.76
C PHE A 9 0.11 -4.08 -19.57
N ASN A 10 -0.25 -5.22 -18.96
CA ASN A 10 -0.40 -6.50 -19.66
C ASN A 10 -1.43 -6.42 -20.81
N LYS A 11 -2.56 -5.73 -20.60
CA LYS A 11 -3.55 -5.48 -21.66
C LYS A 11 -2.98 -4.64 -22.81
N GLN A 12 -2.15 -3.65 -22.51
CA GLN A 12 -1.49 -2.84 -23.54
C GLN A 12 -0.49 -3.67 -24.35
N VAL A 13 0.31 -4.53 -23.69
CA VAL A 13 1.23 -5.46 -24.37
C VAL A 13 0.46 -6.42 -25.27
N ALA A 14 -0.67 -6.96 -24.82
CA ALA A 14 -1.54 -7.82 -25.63
C ALA A 14 -2.08 -7.09 -26.87
N ALA A 15 -2.60 -5.88 -26.69
CA ALA A 15 -3.13 -5.06 -27.79
C ALA A 15 -2.02 -4.72 -28.82
N MET A 16 -0.82 -4.39 -28.35
CA MET A 16 0.33 -4.10 -29.22
C MET A 16 0.78 -5.34 -29.99
N THR A 17 0.76 -6.51 -29.35
CA THR A 17 1.10 -7.80 -29.98
C THR A 17 0.18 -8.10 -31.16
N ILE A 18 -1.13 -7.86 -31.00
CA ILE A 18 -2.11 -8.05 -32.07
C ILE A 18 -1.89 -7.01 -33.19
N LYS A 19 -1.71 -5.74 -32.82
CA LYS A 19 -1.58 -4.63 -33.79
C LYS A 19 -0.32 -4.75 -34.66
N GLU A 20 0.81 -5.07 -34.05
CA GLU A 20 2.12 -5.12 -34.72
C GLU A 20 2.49 -6.55 -35.18
N ASN A 21 1.57 -7.52 -34.99
CA ASN A 21 1.76 -8.93 -35.32
C ASN A 21 3.04 -9.54 -34.73
N TYR A 22 3.30 -9.25 -33.45
CA TYR A 22 4.46 -9.78 -32.75
C TYR A 22 4.29 -11.29 -32.44
N PRO A 23 5.39 -12.05 -32.36
CA PRO A 23 5.35 -13.44 -31.93
C PRO A 23 4.72 -13.57 -30.54
N VAL A 24 3.69 -14.40 -30.43
CA VAL A 24 2.90 -14.60 -29.21
C VAL A 24 3.78 -15.12 -28.07
N GLU A 25 4.77 -15.95 -28.39
CA GLU A 25 5.71 -16.52 -27.42
C GLU A 25 6.52 -15.42 -26.71
N LYS A 26 6.91 -14.38 -27.44
CA LYS A 26 7.66 -13.24 -26.88
C LYS A 26 6.77 -12.33 -26.04
N ALA A 27 5.54 -12.09 -26.49
CA ALA A 27 4.55 -11.33 -25.72
C ALA A 27 4.23 -12.02 -24.38
N ASN A 28 4.04 -13.34 -24.40
CA ASN A 28 3.81 -14.14 -23.21
C ASN A 28 5.02 -14.11 -22.25
N ALA A 29 6.25 -14.14 -22.79
CA ALA A 29 7.44 -13.99 -21.96
C ALA A 29 7.53 -12.61 -21.30
N MET A 30 7.15 -11.53 -22.01
CA MET A 30 7.09 -10.18 -21.46
C MET A 30 6.03 -10.04 -20.36
N MET A 31 4.82 -10.58 -20.57
CA MET A 31 3.77 -10.57 -19.54
C MET A 31 4.22 -11.29 -18.27
N LYS A 32 4.88 -12.44 -18.40
CA LYS A 32 5.47 -13.14 -17.25
C LYS A 32 6.51 -12.31 -16.49
N LEU A 33 7.34 -11.53 -17.20
CA LEU A 33 8.32 -10.65 -16.55
C LEU A 33 7.67 -9.49 -15.81
N ILE A 34 6.53 -8.99 -16.29
CA ILE A 34 5.71 -7.98 -15.63
C ILE A 34 5.12 -8.55 -14.34
N ASP A 35 4.53 -9.74 -14.42
CA ASP A 35 3.92 -10.42 -13.27
C ASP A 35 4.94 -10.82 -12.19
N MET A 36 6.20 -11.05 -12.59
CA MET A 36 7.31 -11.34 -11.69
C MET A 36 7.88 -10.09 -11.00
N GLN A 37 7.51 -8.88 -11.43
CA GLN A 37 7.98 -7.68 -10.73
C GLN A 37 7.41 -7.65 -9.31
N PRO A 38 8.22 -7.22 -8.33
CA PRO A 38 7.71 -7.02 -6.98
C PRO A 38 6.56 -6.03 -7.03
N THR A 39 5.42 -6.41 -6.45
CA THR A 39 4.28 -5.52 -6.31
C THR A 39 4.74 -4.31 -5.53
N ALA A 40 4.68 -3.13 -6.15
CA ALA A 40 4.98 -1.91 -5.44
C ALA A 40 3.99 -1.80 -4.27
N LEU A 41 4.52 -1.68 -3.06
CA LEU A 41 3.71 -1.37 -1.89
C LEU A 41 3.01 -0.04 -2.16
N ASP A 42 1.70 -0.05 -2.34
CA ASP A 42 0.91 1.17 -2.39
C ASP A 42 0.82 1.73 -0.98
N MET A 43 1.66 2.72 -0.69
CA MET A 43 1.71 3.39 0.61
C MET A 43 0.38 4.04 0.97
N ALA A 44 -0.42 4.48 -0.01
CA ALA A 44 -1.74 5.03 0.24
C ALA A 44 -2.72 3.93 0.72
N ASP A 45 -2.67 2.75 0.10
CA ASP A 45 -3.47 1.61 0.53
C ASP A 45 -3.05 1.12 1.92
N ILE A 46 -1.75 1.11 2.23
CA ILE A 46 -1.24 0.77 3.56
C ILE A 46 -1.71 1.76 4.61
N LEU A 47 -1.66 3.07 4.33
CA LEU A 47 -2.17 4.11 5.22
C LEU A 47 -3.67 3.93 5.47
N ALA A 48 -4.45 3.65 4.43
CA ALA A 48 -5.90 3.41 4.56
C ALA A 48 -6.20 2.16 5.42
N GLN A 49 -5.46 1.07 5.22
CA GLN A 49 -5.59 -0.15 6.02
C GLN A 49 -5.20 0.10 7.50
N LEU A 50 -4.14 0.89 7.72
CA LEU A 50 -3.68 1.25 9.05
C LEU A 50 -4.71 2.11 9.79
N GLU A 51 -5.25 3.15 9.14
CA GLU A 51 -6.31 3.99 9.69
C GLU A 51 -7.56 3.17 10.06
N LYS A 52 -7.97 2.25 9.19
CA LYS A 52 -9.13 1.38 9.46
C LYS A 52 -8.90 0.49 10.68
N ARG A 53 -7.71 -0.08 10.81
CA ARG A 53 -7.34 -0.93 11.95
C ARG A 53 -7.31 -0.12 13.25
N ILE A 54 -6.79 1.11 13.21
CA ILE A 54 -6.76 2.03 14.36
C ILE A 54 -8.16 2.41 14.78
N ASN A 55 -9.03 2.82 13.86
CA ASN A 55 -10.41 3.18 14.17
C ASN A 55 -11.17 2.02 14.84
N THR A 56 -10.92 0.80 14.38
CA THR A 56 -11.50 -0.41 14.98
C THR A 56 -10.99 -0.62 16.40
N GLN A 57 -9.68 -0.46 16.64
CA GLN A 57 -9.09 -0.58 17.97
C GLN A 57 -9.61 0.51 18.93
N LEU A 58 -9.72 1.75 18.48
CA LEU A 58 -10.27 2.85 19.28
C LEU A 58 -11.71 2.56 19.71
N GLN A 59 -12.56 2.07 18.80
CA GLN A 59 -13.94 1.68 19.13
C GLN A 59 -13.99 0.58 20.21
N ILE A 60 -13.12 -0.44 20.09
CA ILE A 60 -13.03 -1.52 21.09
C ILE A 60 -12.61 -0.97 22.46
N ILE A 61 -11.60 -0.09 22.51
CA ILE A 61 -11.11 0.48 23.78
C ILE A 61 -12.18 1.38 24.42
N THR A 62 -12.91 2.19 23.62
CA THR A 62 -14.02 3.00 24.14
C THR A 62 -15.17 2.14 24.70
N GLY A 63 -15.39 0.95 24.14
CA GLY A 63 -16.40 0.00 24.64
C GLY A 63 -15.97 -0.77 25.89
N LEU A 64 -14.67 -0.84 26.18
CA LEU A 64 -14.12 -1.55 27.35
C LEU A 64 -14.18 -0.73 28.65
N ASN A 65 -14.60 0.54 28.60
CA ASN A 65 -14.61 1.47 29.75
C ASN A 65 -13.30 1.38 30.55
N ASP A 66 -12.18 1.31 29.82
CA ASP A 66 -10.87 0.96 30.35
C ASP A 66 -10.30 2.15 31.13
N PRO A 67 -10.01 2.01 32.45
CA PRO A 67 -9.43 3.07 33.27
C PRO A 67 -8.02 3.51 32.83
N VAL A 68 -7.44 2.88 31.80
CA VAL A 68 -6.20 3.36 31.16
C VAL A 68 -6.31 4.80 30.64
N TYR A 69 -7.51 5.26 30.25
CA TYR A 69 -7.75 6.68 29.93
C TYR A 69 -7.88 7.59 31.17
N GLU A 70 -8.22 7.01 32.33
CA GLU A 70 -8.28 7.72 33.62
C GLU A 70 -6.87 7.95 34.21
N TYR A 71 -5.90 7.08 33.90
CA TYR A 71 -4.54 7.09 34.48
C TYR A 71 -3.39 7.41 33.51
N GLY A 72 -3.66 7.83 32.27
CA GLY A 72 -2.68 8.57 31.46
C GLY A 72 -1.52 7.75 30.89
N PHE A 73 -1.80 6.78 30.02
CA PHE A 73 -0.80 6.31 29.04
C PHE A 73 -0.80 7.20 27.78
N THR A 74 -0.38 8.46 27.93
CA THR A 74 0.02 9.38 26.84
C THR A 74 1.08 8.79 25.90
N LYS A 75 1.84 7.79 26.37
CA LYS A 75 2.91 7.12 25.62
C LYS A 75 2.47 6.40 24.35
N SER A 76 1.23 5.89 24.25
CA SER A 76 0.78 5.18 23.03
C SER A 76 0.43 6.14 21.90
N LEU A 77 -0.20 7.29 22.22
CA LEU A 77 -0.51 8.34 21.25
C LEU A 77 0.76 9.07 20.78
N GLU A 78 1.69 9.35 21.70
CA GLU A 78 2.99 9.94 21.34
C GLU A 78 3.81 9.00 20.47
N ALA A 79 3.92 7.71 20.84
CA ALA A 79 4.60 6.72 20.00
C ALA A 79 3.96 6.63 18.60
N TYR A 80 2.63 6.72 18.52
CA TYR A 80 1.91 6.74 17.25
C TYR A 80 2.19 8.00 16.41
N GLN A 81 2.16 9.19 17.02
CA GLN A 81 2.49 10.45 16.34
C GLN A 81 3.94 10.45 15.83
N GLN A 82 4.86 9.88 16.59
CA GLN A 82 6.26 9.71 16.19
C GLN A 82 6.39 8.74 15.01
N CYS A 83 5.68 7.61 15.01
CA CYS A 83 5.66 6.70 13.85
C CYS A 83 5.12 7.38 12.59
N ARG A 84 4.09 8.23 12.71
CA ARG A 84 3.52 8.97 11.57
C ARG A 84 4.53 9.97 10.99
N LEU A 85 5.21 10.75 11.83
CA LEU A 85 6.22 11.72 11.41
C LEU A 85 7.37 11.05 10.65
N ILE A 86 7.89 9.92 11.17
CA ILE A 86 8.96 9.16 10.52
C ILE A 86 8.53 8.66 9.13
N LEU A 87 7.28 8.24 8.98
CA LEU A 87 6.71 7.81 7.69
C LEU A 87 6.56 8.99 6.72
N GLU A 88 6.09 10.14 7.19
CA GLU A 88 5.95 11.36 6.38
C GLU A 88 7.30 11.88 5.88
N ASP A 89 8.33 11.85 6.71
CA ASP A 89 9.70 12.25 6.34
C ASP A 89 10.31 11.30 5.29
N ALA A 90 10.15 9.98 5.48
CA ALA A 90 10.63 8.98 4.52
C ALA A 90 9.97 9.09 3.13
N ILE A 91 8.76 9.67 3.07
CA ILE A 91 8.05 9.96 1.81
C ILE A 91 8.60 11.22 1.13
N HIS A 92 9.08 12.21 1.89
CA HIS A 92 9.60 13.46 1.33
C HIS A 92 11.06 13.37 0.85
N GLU A 93 11.83 12.40 1.37
CA GLU A 93 13.22 12.17 0.96
C GLU A 93 13.38 11.30 -0.31
N ASN A 94 12.28 10.88 -0.96
CA ASN A 94 12.26 9.93 -2.10
C ASN A 94 11.54 10.51 -3.34
#